data_AF-A0A9D4QSS8-F1
#
_entry.id   AF-A0A9D4QSS8-F1
#
_cell.length_a   1.000
_cell.length_b   1.000
_cell.length_c   1.000
_cell.angle_alpha   90.00
_cell.angle_beta   90.00
_cell.angle_gamma   90.00
#
_symmetry.space_group_name_H-M   'P 1'
#
loop_
_entity.id
_entity.type
_entity.pdbx_description
1 polymer ?
#
loop_
_entity_poly.entity_id
_entity_poly.type
_entity_poly.pdbx_seq_one_letter_code
_entity_poly.pdbx_strand_id
1 'polypeptide(L)' 'MYRPRYVWMLIGDYVDRWWEATNDTACSVEQLRVAAEGYFTIDSLNSLSNDDLSSANIVREMV' A
#
# COMPACT_ATOMS: atom_id res chain seq x y z
N MET A 1 -3.38 -14.47 8.83
CA MET A 1 -2.01 -14.89 9.17
C MET A 1 -1.12 -13.65 9.14
N TYR A 2 -0.42 -13.33 10.22
CA TYR A 2 0.53 -12.22 10.30
C TYR A 2 1.62 -12.60 11.29
N ARG A 3 2.88 -12.21 11.01
CA ARG A 3 4.08 -12.52 11.83
C ARG A 3 4.30 -14.02 12.17
N PRO A 4 5.46 -14.36 12.74
CA PRO A 4 6.79 -13.93 12.29
C PRO A 4 7.19 -14.59 10.96
N ARG A 5 6.37 -15.50 10.41
CA ARG A 5 6.68 -16.28 9.19
C ARG A 5 5.97 -15.76 7.93
N TYR A 6 5.26 -14.64 8.05
CA TYR A 6 4.43 -14.09 6.99
C TYR A 6 4.77 -12.62 6.78
N VAL A 7 5.00 -12.26 5.52
CA VAL A 7 5.20 -10.89 5.05
C VAL A 7 4.12 -10.59 4.03
N TRP A 8 3.53 -9.41 4.13
CA TRP A 8 2.50 -8.93 3.21
C TRP A 8 3.07 -7.80 2.34
N MET A 9 2.82 -7.88 1.04
CA MET A 9 3.05 -6.80 0.10
C MET A 9 1.69 -6.29 -0.37
N LEU A 10 1.40 -5.01 -0.13
CA LEU A 10 0.14 -4.35 -0.48
C LEU A 10 0.38 -3.25 -1.52
N ILE A 11 -0.68 -2.83 -2.18
CA ILE A 11 -0.67 -1.66 -3.07
C ILE A 11 -0.57 -0.39 -2.20
N GLY A 12 0.26 0.57 -2.60
CA GLY A 12 0.51 1.81 -1.85
C GLY A 12 -0.58 2.87 -1.92
N ASP A 13 -1.57 2.72 -2.81
CA ASP A 13 -2.63 3.71 -3.05
C ASP A 13 -3.67 3.81 -1.92
N TYR A 14 -3.54 3.02 -0.84
CA TYR A 14 -4.42 3.15 0.32
C TYR A 14 -4.07 4.40 1.13
N VAL A 15 -5.11 5.07 1.66
CA VAL A 15 -4.93 6.17 2.61
C VAL A 15 -4.17 5.71 3.85
N ASP A 16 -3.43 6.63 4.45
CA ASP A 16 -2.73 6.37 5.71
C ASP A 16 -3.70 5.83 6.76
N ARG A 17 -3.31 4.73 7.40
CA ARG A 17 -4.09 4.05 8.44
C ARG A 17 -5.49 3.65 7.97
N TRP A 18 -5.61 3.19 6.72
CA TRP A 18 -6.85 2.70 6.10
C TRP A 18 -7.66 1.72 6.97
N TRP A 19 -6.99 0.95 7.85
CA TRP A 19 -7.63 0.02 8.80
C TRP A 19 -8.41 0.70 9.94
N GLU A 20 -8.33 2.03 10.10
CA GLU A 20 -9.12 2.79 11.07
C GLU A 20 -10.53 3.12 10.53
N ALA A 21 -10.74 3.07 9.22
CA ALA A 21 -11.96 3.54 8.56
C ALA A 21 -12.99 2.41 8.26
N THR A 22 -12.72 1.18 8.68
CA THR A 22 -13.52 0.00 8.34
C THR A 22 -14.58 -0.31 9.40
N ASN A 23 -15.86 -0.36 8.99
CA ASN A 23 -17.00 -0.80 9.82
C ASN A 23 -17.57 -2.16 9.39
N ASP A 24 -16.98 -2.77 8.36
CA ASP A 24 -17.44 -3.98 7.67
C ASP A 24 -16.75 -5.27 8.18
N THR A 25 -16.05 -5.17 9.31
CA THR A 25 -15.27 -6.24 9.90
C THR A 25 -15.64 -6.45 11.37
N ALA A 26 -15.54 -7.70 11.83
CA ALA A 26 -15.75 -8.06 13.23
C ALA A 26 -14.53 -7.75 14.12
N CYS A 27 -13.40 -7.33 13.55
CA CYS A 27 -12.18 -7.03 14.28
C CYS A 27 -12.18 -5.60 14.85
N SER A 28 -11.55 -5.41 16.01
CA SER A 28 -11.29 -4.06 16.52
C SER A 28 -10.17 -3.36 15.75
N VAL A 29 -10.11 -2.03 15.84
CA VAL A 29 -9.05 -1.21 15.21
C VAL A 29 -7.67 -1.67 15.69
N GLU A 30 -7.50 -1.97 16.97
CA GLU A 30 -6.24 -2.45 17.55
C GLU A 30 -5.83 -3.81 16.97
N GLN A 31 -6.79 -4.72 16.76
CA GLN A 31 -6.50 -6.02 16.16
C GLN A 31 -6.05 -5.87 14.71
N LEU A 32 -6.68 -4.98 13.95
CA LEU A 32 -6.30 -4.67 12.57
C LEU A 32 -4.93 -4.00 12.49
N ARG A 33 -4.64 -3.06 13.41
CA ARG A 33 -3.33 -2.39 13.51
C ARG A 33 -2.20 -3.40 13.72
N VAL A 34 -2.39 -4.35 14.62
CA VAL A 34 -1.40 -5.41 14.89
C VAL A 34 -1.25 -6.34 13.68
N ALA A 35 -2.36 -6.68 13.01
CA ALA A 35 -2.35 -7.54 11.83
C ALA A 35 -1.65 -6.88 10.63
N ALA A 36 -1.83 -5.56 10.47
CA ALA A 36 -1.19 -4.77 9.42
C ALA A 36 0.28 -4.48 9.72
N GLU A 37 0.79 -4.72 10.93
CA GLU A 37 2.15 -4.32 11.30
C GLU A 37 3.23 -5.06 10.48
N GLY A 38 4.11 -4.30 9.82
CA GLY A 38 5.27 -4.84 9.09
C GLY A 38 4.98 -5.28 7.65
N TYR A 39 3.88 -4.81 7.06
CA TYR A 39 3.66 -4.90 5.62
C TYR A 39 4.58 -3.97 4.83
N PHE A 40 4.85 -4.35 3.59
CA PHE A 40 5.46 -3.47 2.59
C PHE A 40 4.39 -2.94 1.64
N THR A 41 4.51 -1.70 1.24
CA THR A 41 3.73 -1.14 0.13
C THR A 41 4.57 -1.09 -1.14
N ILE A 42 3.92 -1.37 -2.27
CA ILE A 42 4.46 -1.13 -3.60
C ILE A 42 3.62 -0.02 -4.21
N ASP A 43 4.28 1.10 -4.52
CA ASP A 43 3.67 2.23 -5.20
C ASP A 43 4.53 2.60 -6.42
N SER A 44 3.86 2.98 -7.51
CA SER A 44 4.52 3.60 -8.64
C SER A 44 4.77 5.07 -8.31
N LEU A 45 6.03 5.42 -8.10
CA LEU A 45 6.40 6.83 -8.01
C LEU A 45 6.22 7.48 -9.39
N ASN A 46 5.05 8.07 -9.62
CA ASN A 46 4.77 8.92 -10.78
C ASN A 46 5.32 10.35 -10.57
N SER A 47 6.55 10.45 -10.06
CA SER A 47 7.25 11.73 -10.06
C SER A 47 7.76 11.95 -11.48
N LEU A 48 7.05 12.79 -12.23
CA LEU A 48 7.61 13.43 -13.42
C LEU A 48 8.72 14.35 -12.92
N SER A 49 9.96 13.86 -12.85
CA SER A 49 11.11 14.75 -12.93
C SER A 49 10.99 15.44 -14.27
N ASN A 50 10.94 16.79 -14.27
CA ASN A 50 10.85 17.59 -15.50
C ASN A 50 11.64 16.93 -16.64
N ASP A 51 10.90 16.57 -17.68
CA ASP A 51 11.29 15.84 -18.90
C ASP A 51 11.50 14.31 -18.76
N ASP A 52 10.36 13.60 -18.88
CA ASP A 52 10.14 12.40 -19.70
C ASP A 52 10.45 10.96 -19.25
N LEU A 53 10.90 10.67 -18.03
CA LEU A 53 11.02 9.26 -17.61
C LEU A 53 10.67 9.04 -16.14
N SER A 54 9.67 8.17 -15.89
CA SER A 54 9.61 7.45 -14.62
C SER A 54 10.87 6.58 -14.53
N SER A 55 11.57 6.62 -13.38
CA SER A 55 12.72 5.73 -13.12
C SER A 55 12.37 4.24 -13.15
N ALA A 56 11.07 3.90 -13.14
CA ALA A 56 10.56 2.56 -13.34
C ALA A 56 10.38 2.17 -14.82
N ASN A 57 10.71 3.06 -15.76
CA ASN A 57 10.58 2.88 -17.21
C ASN A 57 9.15 2.50 -17.66
N ILE A 58 8.15 2.91 -16.88
CA ILE A 58 6.73 2.72 -17.20
C ILE A 58 6.27 3.93 -18.00
N VAL A 59 5.95 3.71 -19.27
CA VAL A 59 5.41 4.76 -20.16
C VAL A 59 3.88 4.72 -20.06
N ARG A 60 3.26 5.88 -19.82
CA ARG A 60 1.80 5.99 -19.78
C ARG A 60 1.26 5.87 -21.21
N GLU A 61 0.64 4.74 -21.57
CA GLU A 61 -0.18 4.68 -22.78
C GLU A 61 -1.42 5.58 -22.58
N MET A 62 -1.50 6.66 -23.35
CA MET A 62 -2.72 7.44 -23.51
C MET A 62 -3.63 6.71 -24.50
N VAL A 63 -4.78 6.22 -24.02
CA VAL A 63 -5.96 5.87 -24.83
C VAL A 63 -7.01 6.95 -24.63
#